data_AF-A0A8X7QKJ3-F1
#
_entry.id   AF-A0A8X7QKJ3-F1
#
_cell.length_a   1.000
_cell.length_b   1.000
_cell.length_c   1.000
_cell.angle_alpha   90.00
_cell.angle_beta   90.00
_cell.angle_gamma   90.00
#
_symmetry.space_group_name_H-M   'P 1'
#
loop_
_entity.id
_entity.type
_entity.pdbx_description
1 polymer ?
#
loop_
_entity_poly.entity_id
_entity_poly.type
_entity_poly.pdbx_seq_one_letter_code
_entity_poly.pdbx_strand_id
1 'polypeptide(L)'
;MVQASFICFLLGFSIMIFPNAAEINIDCGLSSSHTDLRNRTWVGDTDFVSTGLSYKIDTTVAVDYLITLRYFPTGETNCYSNITVDKGAKVLVRTRFYYGNYDGEYDPPRFDVVYDEKHRDTIHTTTTEVVFSEAIFISESGNTSVCFVRTFLNEHPFVSTIEVRILDASMYTDLGPKEGYILQRRIAYGRKELVRAPFDPYDRFWVETSPFFSATVLTSAAASINTTKSENRPPEIVLRTSWSEKDMSFSNIKLPFTGVTFYLVMYFSEPISLSSDQKRSFNVYYDKVQVGSSLVVPPFGAVTQTSLRGVMMSSNPKLEFKATPDSNLPPLINALELYVVSNSDGRGGGGGGSGKGTNTGGGSGGSSGSGGTVEFHCTAQVGDIEKTDGPMLHHQSFAYKEEAWLRQQYYLLNLMHFSTGKDTTEPEISNHRDP
;
A
#
# COMPACT_ATOMS: atom_id res chain seq x y z
N MET A 1 0.61 23.80 -67.81
CA MET A 1 1.91 23.35 -67.26
C MET A 1 1.75 23.32 -65.75
N VAL A 2 1.81 22.11 -65.20
CA VAL A 2 1.88 21.67 -63.78
C VAL A 2 0.84 22.22 -62.79
N GLN A 3 -0.17 21.40 -62.52
CA GLN A 3 -1.16 21.51 -61.46
C GLN A 3 -0.60 20.83 -60.20
N ALA A 4 -0.60 21.53 -59.07
CA ALA A 4 -0.11 21.02 -57.79
C ALA A 4 -1.11 20.06 -57.15
N SER A 5 -0.63 18.90 -56.68
CA SER A 5 -1.39 17.99 -55.82
C SER A 5 -0.72 17.91 -54.45
N PHE A 6 -1.42 18.41 -53.44
CA PHE A 6 -1.11 18.18 -52.02
C PHE A 6 -1.74 16.84 -51.61
N ILE A 7 -0.93 15.90 -51.11
CA ILE A 7 -1.40 14.67 -50.47
C ILE A 7 -1.22 14.85 -48.96
N CYS A 8 -2.32 15.01 -48.24
CA CYS A 8 -2.37 14.89 -46.78
C CYS A 8 -2.28 13.42 -46.40
N PHE A 9 -1.19 13.00 -45.76
CA PHE A 9 -1.13 11.72 -45.05
C PHE A 9 -1.80 11.89 -43.68
N LEU A 10 -3.06 11.46 -43.56
CA LEU A 10 -3.69 11.18 -42.28
C LEU A 10 -3.09 9.87 -41.74
N LEU A 11 -2.08 9.96 -40.88
CA LEU A 11 -1.66 8.85 -40.04
C LEU A 11 -2.74 8.64 -38.97
N GLY A 12 -3.74 7.83 -39.31
CA GLY A 12 -4.64 7.25 -38.32
C GLY A 12 -3.84 6.29 -37.44
N PHE A 13 -3.48 6.73 -36.24
CA PHE A 13 -3.06 5.82 -35.17
C PHE A 13 -4.28 4.96 -34.83
N SER A 14 -4.38 3.80 -35.47
CA SER A 14 -5.28 2.74 -35.01
C SER A 14 -4.68 2.19 -33.72
N ILE A 15 -5.18 2.66 -32.58
CA ILE A 15 -4.91 2.03 -31.29
C ILE A 15 -5.59 0.66 -31.37
N MET A 16 -4.81 -0.37 -31.67
CA MET A 16 -5.27 -1.74 -31.49
C MET A 16 -5.41 -1.98 -30.00
N ILE A 17 -6.64 -1.87 -29.49
CA ILE A 17 -7.01 -2.35 -28.16
C ILE A 17 -7.04 -3.87 -28.25
N PHE A 18 -5.94 -4.50 -27.86
CA PHE A 18 -5.98 -5.91 -27.50
C PHE A 18 -6.76 -6.00 -26.18
N PRO A 19 -7.81 -6.84 -26.05
CA PRO A 19 -8.38 -7.14 -24.74
C PRO A 19 -7.40 -8.09 -24.04
N ASN A 20 -6.32 -7.53 -23.49
CA ASN A 20 -5.45 -8.19 -22.52
C ASN A 20 -5.94 -7.80 -21.12
N ALA A 21 -5.65 -8.61 -20.10
CA ALA A 21 -6.13 -8.50 -18.72
C ALA A 21 -6.58 -7.10 -18.28
N ALA A 22 -7.86 -6.96 -17.95
CA ALA A 22 -8.44 -5.68 -17.57
C ALA A 22 -7.98 -5.27 -16.16
N GLU A 23 -7.31 -4.13 -16.06
CA GLU A 23 -7.26 -3.39 -14.81
C GLU A 23 -8.69 -3.05 -14.38
N ILE A 24 -9.02 -3.24 -13.10
CA ILE A 24 -10.39 -3.08 -12.62
C ILE A 24 -10.41 -2.29 -11.32
N ASN A 25 -11.48 -1.52 -11.13
CA ASN A 25 -11.81 -0.85 -9.88
C ASN A 25 -13.22 -1.29 -9.50
N ILE A 26 -13.36 -1.99 -8.39
CA ILE A 26 -14.64 -2.50 -7.88
C ILE A 26 -15.06 -1.62 -6.71
N ASP A 27 -16.22 -0.99 -6.83
CA ASP A 27 -16.88 -0.28 -5.74
C ASP A 27 -17.81 -1.26 -5.01
N CYS A 28 -17.44 -1.58 -3.78
CA CYS A 28 -18.07 -2.64 -3.00
C CYS A 28 -19.36 -2.12 -2.37
N GLY A 29 -20.44 -2.88 -2.52
CA GLY A 29 -21.77 -2.53 -2.05
C GLY A 29 -22.66 -1.89 -3.13
N LEU A 30 -22.13 -1.52 -4.29
CA LEU A 30 -22.89 -1.03 -5.43
C LEU A 30 -23.13 -2.12 -6.48
N SER A 31 -24.25 -2.01 -7.21
CA SER A 31 -24.56 -2.86 -8.36
C SER A 31 -24.25 -2.20 -9.71
N SER A 32 -24.37 -0.87 -9.80
CA SER A 32 -24.15 -0.13 -11.03
C SER A 32 -22.72 0.37 -11.17
N SER A 33 -22.21 0.39 -12.40
CA SER A 33 -20.94 1.05 -12.72
C SER A 33 -21.11 2.57 -12.74
N HIS A 34 -20.04 3.30 -12.41
CA HIS A 34 -20.00 4.76 -12.48
C HIS A 34 -18.57 5.24 -12.81
N THR A 35 -18.40 6.55 -13.01
CA THR A 35 -17.10 7.18 -13.22
C THR A 35 -16.90 8.27 -12.18
N ASP A 36 -15.74 8.29 -11.53
CA ASP A 36 -15.44 9.28 -10.50
C ASP A 36 -14.97 10.63 -11.09
N LEU A 37 -14.78 11.61 -10.22
CA LEU A 37 -14.30 12.96 -10.59
C LEU A 37 -12.89 12.97 -11.20
N ARG A 38 -12.13 11.87 -11.09
CA ARG A 38 -10.80 11.71 -11.70
C ARG A 38 -10.87 10.90 -13.00
N ASN A 39 -12.07 10.72 -13.56
CA ASN A 39 -12.34 9.97 -14.78
C ASN A 39 -11.94 8.48 -14.70
N ARG A 40 -12.00 7.90 -13.50
CA ARG A 40 -11.79 6.47 -13.28
C ARG A 40 -13.11 5.75 -13.30
N THR A 41 -13.20 4.69 -14.08
CA THR A 41 -14.36 3.81 -14.12
C THR A 41 -14.32 2.83 -12.96
N TRP A 42 -15.43 2.77 -12.24
CA TRP A 42 -15.71 1.86 -11.14
C TRP A 42 -16.88 0.95 -11.52
N VAL A 43 -16.73 -0.35 -11.32
CA VAL A 43 -17.80 -1.34 -11.52
C VAL A 43 -18.42 -1.73 -10.18
N GLY A 44 -19.69 -2.10 -10.19
CA GLY A 44 -20.34 -2.70 -9.02
C GLY A 44 -19.79 -4.10 -8.71
N ASP A 45 -20.07 -4.61 -7.52
CA ASP A 45 -19.48 -5.85 -7.02
C ASP A 45 -20.30 -7.12 -7.28
N THR A 46 -21.51 -7.01 -7.83
CA THR A 46 -22.49 -8.11 -7.91
C THR A 46 -22.00 -9.35 -8.64
N ASP A 47 -21.10 -9.19 -9.61
CA ASP A 47 -20.58 -10.31 -10.41
C ASP A 47 -19.37 -11.01 -9.75
N PHE A 48 -18.81 -10.40 -8.71
CA PHE A 48 -17.59 -10.86 -8.05
C PHE A 48 -17.86 -11.53 -6.71
N VAL A 49 -18.96 -11.21 -6.03
CA VAL A 49 -19.29 -11.72 -4.70
C VAL A 49 -20.77 -12.06 -4.56
N SER A 50 -21.07 -13.20 -3.92
CA SER A 50 -22.44 -13.70 -3.75
C SER A 50 -22.99 -13.58 -2.32
N THR A 51 -22.16 -13.12 -1.37
CA THR A 51 -22.49 -13.03 0.06
C THR A 51 -22.32 -11.60 0.58
N GLY A 52 -22.67 -11.38 1.85
CA GLY A 52 -22.56 -10.07 2.50
C GLY A 52 -23.71 -9.14 2.17
N LEU A 53 -23.72 -8.01 2.86
CA LEU A 53 -24.74 -6.97 2.77
C LEU A 53 -24.08 -5.66 2.37
N SER A 54 -24.77 -4.87 1.55
CA SER A 54 -24.33 -3.54 1.15
C SER A 54 -24.75 -2.50 2.19
N TYR A 55 -23.92 -1.50 2.41
CA TYR A 55 -24.27 -0.31 3.18
C TYR A 55 -23.71 0.94 2.50
N LYS A 56 -24.46 2.04 2.59
CA LYS A 56 -24.01 3.37 2.16
C LYS A 56 -23.84 4.26 3.40
N ILE A 57 -22.61 4.66 3.65
CA ILE A 57 -22.25 5.58 4.73
C ILE A 57 -22.81 6.95 4.41
N ASP A 58 -23.59 7.51 5.34
CA ASP A 58 -24.07 8.88 5.26
C ASP A 58 -22.96 9.82 5.72
N THR A 59 -22.26 10.42 4.77
CA THR A 59 -21.17 11.36 5.05
C THR A 59 -21.07 12.41 3.95
N THR A 60 -20.69 13.61 4.35
CA THR A 60 -20.43 14.74 3.46
C THR A 60 -18.95 14.88 3.11
N VAL A 61 -18.09 13.98 3.62
CA VAL A 61 -16.64 14.21 3.69
C VAL A 61 -15.81 13.17 2.91
N ALA A 62 -16.36 11.99 2.63
CA ALA A 62 -15.61 10.92 1.96
C ALA A 62 -15.78 10.94 0.43
N VAL A 63 -14.83 10.29 -0.26
CA VAL A 63 -14.79 10.16 -1.72
C VAL A 63 -15.91 9.24 -2.20
N ASP A 64 -16.54 9.54 -3.33
CA ASP A 64 -17.74 8.84 -3.83
C ASP A 64 -17.61 7.30 -3.90
N TYR A 65 -16.42 6.76 -4.17
CA TYR A 65 -16.18 5.31 -4.22
C TYR A 65 -15.81 4.68 -2.85
N LEU A 66 -15.77 5.46 -1.77
CA LEU A 66 -15.50 4.98 -0.40
C LEU A 66 -16.73 5.09 0.51
N ILE A 67 -17.80 5.74 0.07
CA ILE A 67 -19.03 5.89 0.86
C ILE A 67 -19.94 4.67 0.78
N THR A 68 -19.60 3.68 -0.03
CA THR A 68 -20.25 2.38 -0.09
C THR A 68 -19.29 1.30 0.40
N LEU A 69 -19.87 0.30 1.07
CA LEU A 69 -19.15 -0.89 1.48
C LEU A 69 -20.03 -2.13 1.38
N ARG A 70 -19.38 -3.28 1.29
CA ARG A 70 -19.96 -4.59 1.56
C ARG A 70 -19.38 -5.13 2.86
N TYR A 71 -20.24 -5.55 3.78
CA TYR A 71 -19.86 -6.19 5.04
C TYR A 71 -20.40 -7.62 5.13
N PHE A 72 -19.72 -8.45 5.94
CA PHE A 72 -19.95 -9.89 6.02
C PHE A 72 -20.35 -10.31 7.44
N PRO A 73 -21.64 -10.19 7.80
CA PRO A 73 -22.13 -10.55 9.14
C PRO A 73 -22.18 -12.06 9.38
N THR A 74 -22.08 -12.87 8.32
CA THR A 74 -22.01 -14.33 8.39
C THR A 74 -20.88 -14.88 7.52
N GLY A 75 -20.49 -16.12 7.78
CA GLY A 75 -19.41 -16.81 7.07
C GLY A 75 -18.03 -16.51 7.66
N GLU A 76 -17.25 -17.57 7.87
CA GLU A 76 -15.87 -17.47 8.34
C GLU A 76 -14.92 -16.91 7.26
N THR A 77 -15.26 -17.12 5.99
CA THR A 77 -14.49 -16.63 4.85
C THR A 77 -15.44 -16.24 3.73
N ASN A 78 -15.31 -15.02 3.24
CA ASN A 78 -16.12 -14.48 2.15
C ASN A 78 -15.20 -13.95 1.06
N CYS A 79 -15.39 -14.37 -0.19
CA CYS A 79 -14.45 -14.11 -1.26
C CYS A 79 -15.09 -13.36 -2.44
N TYR A 80 -14.33 -12.41 -2.95
CA TYR A 80 -14.49 -11.91 -4.30
C TYR A 80 -13.71 -12.83 -5.24
N SER A 81 -14.35 -13.24 -6.32
CA SER A 81 -13.83 -14.17 -7.33
C SER A 81 -14.16 -13.64 -8.74
N ASN A 82 -13.77 -14.37 -9.80
CA ASN A 82 -13.98 -13.96 -11.20
C ASN A 82 -13.31 -12.62 -11.58
N ILE A 83 -12.27 -12.23 -10.84
CA ILE A 83 -11.46 -11.07 -11.17
C ILE A 83 -10.41 -11.53 -12.20
N THR A 84 -10.67 -11.27 -13.48
CA THR A 84 -9.82 -11.74 -14.58
C THR A 84 -8.47 -11.04 -14.61
N VAL A 85 -7.40 -11.83 -14.67
CA VAL A 85 -6.01 -11.39 -14.83
C VAL A 85 -5.29 -12.38 -15.74
N ASP A 86 -4.23 -11.95 -16.42
CA ASP A 86 -3.50 -12.87 -17.31
C ASP A 86 -2.71 -13.87 -16.46
N LYS A 87 -2.73 -15.14 -16.87
CA LYS A 87 -1.92 -16.16 -16.23
C LYS A 87 -0.44 -15.80 -16.33
N GLY A 88 0.25 -15.78 -15.18
CA GLY A 88 1.64 -15.38 -15.06
C GLY A 88 1.85 -13.86 -14.98
N ALA A 89 0.78 -13.06 -15.02
CA ALA A 89 0.89 -11.63 -14.82
C ALA A 89 1.32 -11.32 -13.39
N LYS A 90 2.20 -10.32 -13.26
CA LYS A 90 2.49 -9.70 -11.98
C LYS A 90 1.38 -8.70 -11.71
N VAL A 91 0.63 -8.92 -10.63
CA VAL A 91 -0.55 -8.14 -10.29
C VAL A 91 -0.34 -7.39 -8.99
N LEU A 92 -0.86 -6.18 -8.91
CA LEU A 92 -1.04 -5.44 -7.67
C LEU A 92 -2.53 -5.44 -7.35
N VAL A 93 -2.89 -5.94 -6.17
CA VAL A 93 -4.26 -5.87 -5.66
C VAL A 93 -4.27 -5.00 -4.41
N ARG A 94 -5.12 -3.98 -4.39
CA ARG A 94 -5.32 -3.09 -3.26
C ARG A 94 -6.77 -3.17 -2.78
N THR A 95 -6.94 -3.36 -1.48
CA THR A 95 -8.25 -3.31 -0.82
C THR A 95 -8.30 -2.11 0.11
N ARG A 96 -9.42 -1.37 0.12
CA ARG A 96 -9.59 -0.21 1.01
C ARG A 96 -10.81 -0.37 1.89
N PHE A 97 -10.69 0.17 3.10
CA PHE A 97 -11.61 -0.01 4.20
C PHE A 97 -11.91 1.35 4.82
N TYR A 98 -13.11 1.86 4.58
CA TYR A 98 -13.66 2.99 5.30
C TYR A 98 -14.85 2.51 6.14
N TYR A 99 -14.65 2.42 7.46
CA TYR A 99 -15.67 1.91 8.37
C TYR A 99 -16.84 2.89 8.52
N GLY A 100 -16.54 4.18 8.68
CA GLY A 100 -17.54 5.24 8.75
C GLY A 100 -18.62 5.05 9.82
N ASN A 101 -18.35 4.18 10.82
CA ASN A 101 -19.32 3.76 11.82
C ASN A 101 -20.64 3.24 11.23
N TYR A 102 -20.55 2.43 10.17
CA TYR A 102 -21.73 1.99 9.41
C TYR A 102 -22.77 1.21 10.23
N ASP A 103 -22.34 0.54 11.30
CA ASP A 103 -23.20 -0.27 12.19
C ASP A 103 -23.59 0.46 13.48
N GLY A 104 -23.04 1.66 13.75
CA GLY A 104 -23.37 2.46 14.92
C GLY A 104 -22.65 2.06 16.21
N GLU A 105 -21.77 1.05 16.19
CA GLU A 105 -21.15 0.48 17.40
C GLU A 105 -19.88 1.22 17.84
N TYR A 106 -19.29 2.03 16.96
CA TYR A 106 -18.01 2.73 17.17
C TYR A 106 -16.83 1.79 17.52
N ASP A 107 -16.95 0.50 17.20
CA ASP A 107 -15.95 -0.53 17.46
C ASP A 107 -15.43 -1.10 16.11
N PRO A 108 -14.43 -0.45 15.49
CA PRO A 108 -13.97 -0.84 14.16
C PRO A 108 -13.37 -2.26 14.16
N PRO A 109 -13.82 -3.17 13.28
CA PRO A 109 -13.42 -4.57 13.32
C PRO A 109 -11.98 -4.77 12.82
N ARG A 110 -11.36 -5.86 13.27
CA ARG A 110 -10.16 -6.44 12.66
C ARG A 110 -10.53 -7.75 11.98
N PHE A 111 -9.77 -8.11 10.96
CA PHE A 111 -9.98 -9.33 10.18
C PHE A 111 -8.78 -9.55 9.27
N ASP A 112 -8.67 -10.72 8.66
CA ASP A 112 -7.62 -10.97 7.67
C ASP A 112 -8.15 -10.77 6.25
N VAL A 113 -7.28 -10.31 5.36
CA VAL A 113 -7.46 -10.39 3.91
C VAL A 113 -6.51 -11.43 3.34
N VAL A 114 -6.96 -12.21 2.36
CA VAL A 114 -6.15 -13.20 1.66
C VAL A 114 -6.27 -12.97 0.16
N TYR A 115 -5.15 -12.65 -0.48
CA TYR A 115 -5.04 -12.45 -1.92
C TYR A 115 -4.61 -13.75 -2.62
N ASP A 116 -5.26 -14.07 -3.73
CA ASP A 116 -5.01 -15.28 -4.54
C ASP A 116 -4.97 -16.57 -3.70
N GLU A 117 -5.84 -16.64 -2.67
CA GLU A 117 -5.92 -17.78 -1.72
C GLU A 117 -4.63 -18.08 -0.93
N LYS A 118 -3.63 -17.22 -1.03
CA LYS A 118 -2.24 -17.50 -0.60
C LYS A 118 -1.67 -16.43 0.32
N HIS A 119 -1.83 -15.16 -0.05
CA HIS A 119 -1.08 -14.07 0.54
C HIS A 119 -1.95 -13.37 1.57
N ARG A 120 -1.70 -13.66 2.86
CA ARG A 120 -2.48 -13.14 3.98
C ARG A 120 -1.89 -11.84 4.53
N ASP A 121 -2.77 -10.90 4.84
CA ASP A 121 -2.48 -9.73 5.66
C ASP A 121 -3.57 -9.55 6.73
N THR A 122 -3.23 -8.92 7.86
CA THR A 122 -4.14 -8.68 8.97
C THR A 122 -4.53 -7.20 9.02
N ILE A 123 -5.82 -6.93 8.90
CA ILE A 123 -6.37 -5.58 8.80
C ILE A 123 -6.81 -5.10 10.18
N HIS A 124 -6.28 -3.96 10.58
CA HIS A 124 -6.77 -3.18 11.71
C HIS A 124 -7.44 -1.92 11.17
N THR A 125 -8.76 -1.88 11.20
CA THR A 125 -9.53 -0.72 10.72
C THR A 125 -9.60 0.37 11.79
N THR A 126 -10.07 1.56 11.42
CA THR A 126 -10.21 2.69 12.32
C THR A 126 -11.59 3.31 12.19
N THR A 127 -11.99 4.13 13.16
CA THR A 127 -13.31 4.77 13.15
C THR A 127 -13.48 5.77 11.99
N THR A 128 -12.42 6.53 11.67
CA THR A 128 -12.52 7.73 10.82
C THR A 128 -11.56 7.75 9.63
N GLU A 129 -10.51 6.95 9.65
CA GLU A 129 -9.47 6.99 8.61
C GLU A 129 -9.62 5.81 7.65
N VAL A 130 -9.31 6.06 6.38
CA VAL A 130 -9.29 5.02 5.36
C VAL A 130 -8.04 4.19 5.55
N VAL A 131 -8.23 2.89 5.77
CA VAL A 131 -7.16 1.90 5.80
C VAL A 131 -7.08 1.22 4.46
N PHE A 132 -5.87 0.90 3.99
CA PHE A 132 -5.70 0.05 2.83
C PHE A 132 -4.67 -1.04 3.10
N SER A 133 -4.84 -2.17 2.41
CA SER A 133 -3.83 -3.22 2.27
C SER A 133 -3.57 -3.44 0.78
N GLU A 134 -2.35 -3.80 0.46
CA GLU A 134 -1.88 -3.97 -0.91
C GLU A 134 -0.92 -5.17 -0.99
N ALA A 135 -1.16 -6.03 -1.96
CA ALA A 135 -0.30 -7.17 -2.26
C ALA A 135 0.15 -7.14 -3.72
N ILE A 136 1.43 -7.49 -3.94
CA ILE A 136 1.98 -7.78 -5.27
C ILE A 136 2.31 -9.25 -5.33
N PHE A 137 1.79 -9.97 -6.33
CA PHE A 137 2.04 -11.40 -6.52
C PHE A 137 1.98 -11.76 -8.01
N ILE A 138 2.35 -12.98 -8.35
CA ILE A 138 2.22 -13.52 -9.71
C ILE A 138 0.97 -14.40 -9.73
N SER A 139 -0.02 -14.06 -10.55
CA SER A 139 -1.22 -14.90 -10.67
C SER A 139 -0.88 -16.19 -11.41
N GLU A 140 -1.09 -17.34 -10.77
CA GLU A 140 -0.86 -18.65 -11.39
C GLU A 140 -2.02 -19.09 -12.30
N SER A 141 -3.13 -18.36 -12.26
CA SER A 141 -4.39 -18.68 -12.94
C SER A 141 -4.83 -17.54 -13.86
N GLY A 142 -5.89 -17.73 -14.64
CA GLY A 142 -6.50 -16.65 -15.45
C GLY A 142 -7.39 -15.70 -14.65
N ASN A 143 -7.48 -15.90 -13.33
CA ASN A 143 -8.26 -15.11 -12.39
C ASN A 143 -7.47 -14.93 -11.08
N THR A 144 -7.85 -13.93 -10.29
CA THR A 144 -7.43 -13.78 -8.90
C THR A 144 -8.66 -13.73 -7.98
N SER A 145 -8.44 -13.96 -6.69
CA SER A 145 -9.45 -13.81 -5.65
C SER A 145 -8.97 -12.89 -4.52
N VAL A 146 -9.94 -12.33 -3.80
CA VAL A 146 -9.69 -11.56 -2.58
C VAL A 146 -10.68 -12.05 -1.53
N CYS A 147 -10.18 -12.69 -0.49
CA CYS A 147 -11.00 -13.26 0.57
C CYS A 147 -10.84 -12.50 1.88
N PHE A 148 -11.95 -12.26 2.56
CA PHE A 148 -12.00 -11.66 3.89
C PHE A 148 -12.33 -12.74 4.91
N VAL A 149 -11.41 -12.96 5.85
CA VAL A 149 -11.49 -14.02 6.86
C VAL A 149 -11.75 -13.42 8.21
N ARG A 150 -12.81 -13.90 8.86
CA ARG A 150 -13.20 -13.46 10.19
C ARG A 150 -12.18 -13.94 11.24
N THR A 151 -11.75 -13.03 12.11
CA THR A 151 -10.82 -13.34 13.20
C THR A 151 -11.54 -13.57 14.53
N PHE A 152 -12.63 -12.85 14.79
CA PHE A 152 -13.46 -12.99 15.99
C PHE A 152 -14.95 -12.96 15.61
N LEU A 153 -15.77 -13.69 16.38
CA LEU A 153 -17.18 -13.92 16.03
C LEU A 153 -18.01 -12.62 15.93
N ASN A 154 -17.66 -11.63 16.75
CA ASN A 154 -18.31 -10.32 16.84
C ASN A 154 -17.72 -9.26 15.88
N GLU A 155 -16.69 -9.60 15.13
CA GLU A 155 -16.05 -8.68 14.19
C GLU A 155 -16.51 -9.03 12.77
N HIS A 156 -17.14 -8.07 12.09
CA HIS A 156 -17.67 -8.26 10.74
C HIS A 156 -16.67 -7.73 9.71
N PRO A 157 -16.02 -8.59 8.91
CA PRO A 157 -15.17 -8.11 7.82
C PRO A 157 -15.98 -7.27 6.85
N PHE A 158 -15.36 -6.23 6.30
CA PHE A 158 -15.97 -5.38 5.29
C PHE A 158 -14.93 -4.90 4.29
N VAL A 159 -15.38 -4.36 3.16
CA VAL A 159 -14.52 -3.75 2.15
C VAL A 159 -15.29 -2.64 1.42
N SER A 160 -14.62 -1.52 1.15
CA SER A 160 -15.17 -0.40 0.39
C SER A 160 -14.76 -0.48 -1.08
N THR A 161 -13.50 -0.84 -1.36
CA THR A 161 -13.02 -0.97 -2.75
C THR A 161 -12.00 -2.09 -2.92
N ILE A 162 -11.97 -2.65 -4.14
CA ILE A 162 -10.91 -3.55 -4.63
C ILE A 162 -10.38 -2.99 -5.94
N GLU A 163 -9.09 -2.68 -5.99
CA GLU A 163 -8.39 -2.15 -7.16
C GLU A 163 -7.34 -3.15 -7.64
N VAL A 164 -7.32 -3.48 -8.93
CA VAL A 164 -6.36 -4.41 -9.54
C VAL A 164 -5.60 -3.74 -10.66
N ARG A 165 -4.27 -3.83 -10.62
CA ARG A 165 -3.35 -3.30 -11.64
C ARG A 165 -2.44 -4.40 -12.16
N ILE A 166 -2.13 -4.32 -13.44
CA ILE A 166 -1.13 -5.19 -14.07
C ILE A 166 0.22 -4.47 -14.04
N LEU A 167 1.20 -5.10 -13.41
CA LEU A 167 2.56 -4.58 -13.36
C LEU A 167 3.37 -5.11 -14.55
N ASP A 168 4.38 -4.33 -14.94
CA ASP A 168 5.31 -4.80 -15.96
C ASP A 168 6.08 -6.04 -15.46
N ALA A 169 6.24 -7.02 -16.33
CA ALA A 169 6.91 -8.27 -16.02
C ALA A 169 8.34 -8.06 -15.50
N SER A 170 9.01 -6.97 -15.89
CA SER A 170 10.38 -6.64 -15.48
C SER A 170 10.50 -5.96 -14.12
N MET A 171 9.40 -5.62 -13.45
CA MET A 171 9.45 -5.03 -12.09
C MET A 171 9.51 -6.13 -11.03
N TYR A 172 10.08 -5.88 -9.86
CA TYR A 172 10.09 -6.84 -8.73
C TYR A 172 10.56 -8.25 -9.16
N THR A 173 11.72 -8.32 -9.83
CA THR A 173 12.22 -9.55 -10.47
C THR A 173 12.63 -10.63 -9.49
N ASP A 174 12.84 -10.27 -8.22
CA ASP A 174 13.14 -11.18 -7.13
C ASP A 174 11.88 -11.78 -6.47
N LEU A 175 10.69 -11.42 -6.95
CA LEU A 175 9.43 -12.00 -6.50
C LEU A 175 9.28 -13.42 -7.06
N GLY A 176 9.34 -14.43 -6.18
CA GLY A 176 9.14 -15.82 -6.57
C GLY A 176 7.67 -16.14 -6.94
N PRO A 177 7.43 -17.23 -7.71
CA PRO A 177 6.09 -17.59 -8.18
C PRO A 177 5.09 -17.93 -7.06
N LYS A 178 5.59 -18.30 -5.88
CA LYS A 178 4.79 -18.66 -4.69
C LYS A 178 4.78 -17.59 -3.61
N GLU A 179 5.45 -16.48 -3.89
CA GLU A 179 5.64 -15.38 -2.95
C GLU A 179 4.70 -14.24 -3.29
N GLY A 180 4.41 -13.44 -2.28
CA GLY A 180 3.68 -12.19 -2.44
C GLY A 180 4.29 -11.11 -1.56
N TYR A 181 4.40 -9.90 -2.08
CA TYR A 181 4.84 -8.73 -1.34
C TYR A 181 3.65 -8.01 -0.75
N ILE A 182 3.47 -8.13 0.57
CA ILE A 182 2.49 -7.38 1.34
C ILE A 182 3.10 -6.02 1.70
N LEU A 183 2.51 -4.95 1.18
CA LEU A 183 3.04 -3.60 1.35
C LEU A 183 3.02 -3.19 2.83
N GLN A 184 4.17 -2.74 3.32
CA GLN A 184 4.31 -2.13 4.63
C GLN A 184 4.58 -0.63 4.53
N ARG A 185 5.36 -0.15 3.55
CA ARG A 185 5.58 1.29 3.34
C ARG A 185 5.85 1.57 1.88
N ARG A 186 5.31 2.65 1.35
CA ARG A 186 5.76 3.24 0.07
C ARG A 186 5.75 4.75 0.21
N ILE A 187 6.92 5.33 0.43
CA ILE A 187 7.08 6.72 0.88
C ILE A 187 7.78 7.55 -0.18
N ALA A 188 7.27 8.76 -0.42
CA ALA A 188 7.94 9.80 -1.21
C ALA A 188 8.45 10.92 -0.29
N TYR A 189 9.75 10.92 0.00
CA TYR A 189 10.35 11.86 0.95
C TYR A 189 10.43 13.27 0.38
N GLY A 190 9.98 14.26 1.17
CA GLY A 190 9.95 15.67 0.78
C GLY A 190 8.72 16.07 -0.04
N ARG A 191 7.86 15.12 -0.42
CA ARG A 191 6.54 15.40 -0.97
C ARG A 191 5.57 15.82 0.14
N LYS A 192 4.53 16.56 -0.25
CA LYS A 192 3.43 16.98 0.64
C LYS A 192 2.09 16.35 0.27
N GLU A 193 2.07 15.58 -0.82
CA GLU A 193 0.87 15.04 -1.42
C GLU A 193 1.13 13.61 -1.87
N LEU A 194 0.13 12.75 -1.66
CA LEU A 194 0.03 11.42 -2.23
C LEU A 194 0.29 11.46 -3.74
N VAL A 195 1.17 10.57 -4.22
CA VAL A 195 1.37 10.30 -5.65
C VAL A 195 0.74 8.96 -6.00
N ARG A 196 -0.07 8.95 -7.08
CA ARG A 196 -0.67 7.77 -7.72
C ARG A 196 -0.91 8.08 -9.20
N ALA A 197 -1.75 7.31 -9.91
CA ALA A 197 -2.14 7.66 -11.28
C ALA A 197 -2.71 9.09 -11.37
N PRO A 198 -2.42 9.86 -12.43
CA PRO A 198 -1.70 9.45 -13.64
C PRO A 198 -0.16 9.55 -13.54
N PHE A 199 0.39 10.01 -12.41
CA PHE A 199 1.83 10.20 -12.26
C PHE A 199 2.61 8.90 -12.05
N ASP A 200 1.98 7.90 -11.44
CA ASP A 200 2.45 6.52 -11.43
C ASP A 200 1.58 5.68 -12.39
N PRO A 201 2.13 5.20 -13.53
CA PRO A 201 1.40 4.36 -14.48
C PRO A 201 0.86 3.06 -13.88
N TYR A 202 1.43 2.58 -12.77
CA TYR A 202 1.00 1.38 -12.07
C TYR A 202 0.05 1.69 -10.90
N ASP A 203 -0.36 2.96 -10.77
CA ASP A 203 -1.30 3.46 -9.75
C ASP A 203 -0.96 3.05 -8.32
N ARG A 204 0.34 2.89 -8.02
CA ARG A 204 0.86 2.67 -6.67
C ARG A 204 0.69 3.92 -5.82
N PHE A 205 0.38 3.75 -4.55
CA PHE A 205 0.29 4.85 -3.60
C PHE A 205 1.65 5.14 -3.00
N TRP A 206 2.20 6.32 -3.31
CA TRP A 206 3.36 6.86 -2.63
C TRP A 206 2.92 7.91 -1.65
N VAL A 207 2.88 7.55 -0.37
CA VAL A 207 2.42 8.42 0.70
C VAL A 207 3.49 9.46 1.01
N GLU A 208 3.05 10.68 1.27
CA GLU A 208 3.89 11.71 1.84
C GLU A 208 4.22 11.38 3.31
N THR A 209 5.22 12.08 3.82
CA THR A 209 5.58 12.02 5.22
C THR A 209 6.12 13.37 5.64
N SER A 210 5.90 13.74 6.90
CA SER A 210 6.41 15.00 7.45
C SER A 210 7.88 14.83 7.83
N PRO A 211 8.77 15.78 7.46
CA PRO A 211 10.17 15.73 7.88
C PRO A 211 10.28 15.68 9.39
N PHE A 212 11.23 14.90 9.89
CA PHE A 212 11.70 15.07 11.26
C PHE A 212 12.36 16.44 11.40
N PHE A 213 12.38 16.98 12.63
CA PHE A 213 12.74 18.38 12.90
C PHE A 213 14.09 18.85 12.28
N SER A 214 15.02 17.95 12.00
CA SER A 214 16.35 18.25 11.45
C SER A 214 16.52 17.99 9.95
N ALA A 215 15.58 17.31 9.28
CA ALA A 215 15.73 16.93 7.89
C ALA A 215 15.44 18.13 6.96
N THR A 216 16.34 18.38 6.00
CA THR A 216 16.14 19.39 4.97
C THR A 216 15.48 18.76 3.73
N VAL A 217 14.46 19.42 3.18
CA VAL A 217 13.87 19.04 1.90
C VAL A 217 14.68 19.65 0.76
N LEU A 218 15.26 18.80 -0.10
CA LEU A 218 15.93 19.24 -1.32
C LEU A 218 14.99 19.03 -2.51
N THR A 219 15.04 19.94 -3.48
CA THR A 219 14.25 19.88 -4.73
C THR A 219 15.20 19.73 -5.92
N SER A 220 14.87 18.83 -6.83
CA SER A 220 15.69 18.58 -8.01
C SER A 220 15.59 19.71 -9.03
N ALA A 221 16.76 20.15 -9.51
CA ALA A 221 16.94 21.08 -10.63
C ALA A 221 17.06 20.36 -11.98
N ALA A 222 16.99 19.02 -12.01
CA ALA A 222 17.04 18.27 -13.26
C ALA A 222 15.80 18.56 -14.12
N ALA A 223 16.02 18.75 -15.43
CA ALA A 223 14.92 18.93 -16.38
C ALA A 223 14.03 17.68 -16.44
N SER A 224 14.66 16.50 -16.43
CA SER A 224 14.00 15.19 -16.29
C SER A 224 14.88 14.25 -15.46
N ILE A 225 14.27 13.21 -14.88
CA ILE A 225 14.98 12.14 -14.17
C ILE A 225 14.67 10.81 -14.86
N ASN A 226 15.69 10.19 -15.47
CA ASN A 226 15.53 8.92 -16.17
C ASN A 226 15.36 7.76 -15.18
N THR A 227 14.17 7.15 -15.19
CA THR A 227 13.80 6.01 -14.31
C THR A 227 13.88 4.65 -14.99
N THR A 228 14.21 4.60 -16.29
CA THR A 228 14.18 3.36 -17.09
C THR A 228 15.17 2.29 -16.64
N LYS A 229 16.27 2.69 -15.98
CA LYS A 229 17.27 1.76 -15.41
C LYS A 229 16.89 1.24 -14.03
N SER A 230 15.84 1.80 -13.42
CA SER A 230 15.33 1.30 -12.16
C SER A 230 14.38 0.14 -12.42
N GLU A 231 14.69 -1.02 -11.85
CA GLU A 231 13.87 -2.23 -12.00
C GLU A 231 12.40 -2.00 -11.61
N ASN A 232 12.17 -1.36 -10.46
CA ASN A 232 10.82 -1.12 -9.93
C ASN A 232 10.19 0.18 -10.43
N ARG A 233 10.82 0.85 -11.41
CA ARG A 233 10.28 2.00 -12.15
C ARG A 233 9.53 3.01 -11.26
N PRO A 234 10.16 3.63 -10.25
CA PRO A 234 9.50 4.67 -9.46
C PRO A 234 9.07 5.82 -10.39
N PRO A 235 7.95 6.50 -10.14
CA PRO A 235 7.54 7.63 -10.95
C PRO A 235 8.50 8.80 -10.74
N GLU A 236 8.86 9.50 -11.81
CA GLU A 236 9.83 10.61 -11.79
C GLU A 236 9.48 11.66 -10.73
N ILE A 237 8.20 11.98 -10.55
CA ILE A 237 7.74 13.02 -9.61
C ILE A 237 8.14 12.72 -8.16
N VAL A 238 8.27 11.45 -7.79
CA VAL A 238 8.71 11.01 -6.46
C VAL A 238 10.21 11.27 -6.26
N LEU A 239 10.98 11.31 -7.35
CA LEU A 239 12.43 11.57 -7.32
C LEU A 239 12.78 13.06 -7.33
N ARG A 240 11.80 13.95 -7.57
CA ARG A 240 12.02 15.41 -7.61
C ARG A 240 12.23 16.02 -6.23
N THR A 241 11.94 15.29 -5.16
CA THR A 241 12.22 15.73 -3.79
C THR A 241 13.01 14.66 -3.05
N SER A 242 13.75 15.09 -2.03
CA SER A 242 14.43 14.19 -1.10
C SER A 242 14.54 14.82 0.28
N TRP A 243 14.68 13.98 1.31
CA TRP A 243 15.22 14.42 2.60
C TRP A 243 16.72 14.28 2.62
N SER A 244 17.39 15.19 3.31
CA SER A 244 18.83 15.17 3.51
C SER A 244 19.20 15.68 4.89
N GLU A 245 20.11 14.97 5.55
CA GLU A 245 20.60 15.26 6.89
C GLU A 245 21.99 14.62 7.07
N LYS A 246 22.87 15.25 7.86
CA LYS A 246 24.24 14.77 8.09
C LYS A 246 24.29 13.39 8.73
N ASP A 247 23.52 13.19 9.81
CA ASP A 247 23.46 11.96 10.59
C ASP A 247 22.08 11.29 10.43
N MET A 248 21.66 11.13 9.17
CA MET A 248 20.32 10.65 8.83
C MET A 248 20.11 9.20 9.32
N SER A 249 19.10 9.01 10.17
CA SER A 249 18.67 7.69 10.63
C SER A 249 17.17 7.64 10.93
N PHE A 250 16.55 6.51 10.61
CA PHE A 250 15.13 6.26 10.88
C PHE A 250 14.96 5.08 11.83
N SER A 251 14.21 5.28 12.91
CA SER A 251 13.82 4.25 13.89
C SER A 251 12.37 3.77 13.72
N ASN A 252 11.62 4.40 12.82
CA ASN A 252 10.20 4.12 12.55
C ASN A 252 9.98 3.20 11.34
N ILE A 253 11.03 2.73 10.66
CA ILE A 253 10.93 1.77 9.56
C ILE A 253 10.85 0.35 10.14
N LYS A 254 9.79 0.08 10.88
CA LYS A 254 9.55 -1.19 11.57
C LYS A 254 8.66 -2.13 10.75
N LEU A 255 8.84 -3.42 10.99
CA LEU A 255 7.99 -4.49 10.51
C LEU A 255 7.10 -5.01 11.64
N PRO A 256 5.97 -5.69 11.33
CA PRO A 256 4.99 -6.10 12.33
C PRO A 256 5.55 -7.03 13.42
N PHE A 257 6.47 -7.93 13.06
CA PHE A 257 7.10 -8.87 13.99
C PHE A 257 8.49 -9.29 13.51
N THR A 258 9.30 -9.86 14.39
CA THR A 258 10.58 -10.48 14.04
C THR A 258 10.37 -11.85 13.40
N GLY A 259 11.36 -12.34 12.66
CA GLY A 259 11.31 -13.61 11.92
C GLY A 259 10.64 -13.51 10.54
N VAL A 260 10.04 -12.37 10.18
CA VAL A 260 9.50 -12.17 8.82
C VAL A 260 10.59 -11.98 7.80
N THR A 261 10.38 -12.54 6.62
CA THR A 261 11.15 -12.15 5.44
C THR A 261 10.62 -10.82 4.92
N PHE A 262 11.52 -9.91 4.55
CA PHE A 262 11.17 -8.60 4.02
C PHE A 262 11.92 -8.30 2.73
N TYR A 263 11.36 -7.36 1.96
CA TYR A 263 12.01 -6.74 0.81
C TYR A 263 11.94 -5.22 0.97
N LEU A 264 13.11 -4.59 1.08
CA LEU A 264 13.31 -3.15 1.23
C LEU A 264 13.95 -2.61 -0.05
N VAL A 265 13.41 -1.52 -0.59
CA VAL A 265 13.92 -0.82 -1.78
C VAL A 265 14.04 0.66 -1.49
N MET A 266 15.13 1.28 -1.92
CA MET A 266 15.35 2.72 -1.78
C MET A 266 15.83 3.32 -3.08
N TYR A 267 15.45 4.57 -3.29
CA TYR A 267 15.70 5.32 -4.52
C TYR A 267 16.44 6.62 -4.24
N PHE A 268 17.48 6.86 -5.03
CA PHE A 268 18.37 8.00 -4.89
C PHE A 268 18.59 8.72 -6.23
N SER A 269 18.32 10.02 -6.25
CA SER A 269 18.64 10.94 -7.35
C SER A 269 19.24 12.21 -6.74
N GLU A 270 20.36 12.67 -7.29
CA GLU A 270 20.96 13.92 -6.83
C GLU A 270 20.09 15.12 -7.27
N PRO A 271 19.78 16.06 -6.38
CA PRO A 271 18.97 17.23 -6.71
C PRO A 271 19.66 18.23 -7.64
N ILE A 272 20.98 18.35 -7.64
CA ILE A 272 21.72 19.34 -8.45
C ILE A 272 22.93 18.70 -9.14
N SER A 273 23.41 19.31 -10.22
CA SER A 273 24.69 18.93 -10.80
C SER A 273 25.81 19.43 -9.87
N LEU A 274 26.58 18.50 -9.31
CA LEU A 274 27.66 18.81 -8.36
C LEU A 274 28.90 19.36 -9.08
N SER A 275 29.54 20.36 -8.49
CA SER A 275 30.88 20.80 -8.90
C SER A 275 31.95 19.77 -8.50
N SER A 276 33.15 19.87 -9.07
CA SER A 276 34.23 18.89 -8.86
C SER A 276 34.69 18.74 -7.41
N ASP A 277 34.51 19.79 -6.59
CA ASP A 277 34.83 19.82 -5.17
C ASP A 277 33.69 19.30 -4.29
N GLN A 278 32.48 19.10 -4.84
CA GLN A 278 31.32 18.58 -4.12
C GLN A 278 31.15 17.09 -4.37
N LYS A 279 30.92 16.33 -3.29
CA LYS A 279 30.71 14.88 -3.34
C LYS A 279 29.64 14.46 -2.37
N ARG A 280 28.73 13.61 -2.86
CA ARG A 280 27.77 12.89 -2.04
C ARG A 280 27.94 11.39 -2.25
N SER A 281 28.41 10.72 -1.21
CA SER A 281 28.55 9.27 -1.21
C SER A 281 28.35 8.69 0.18
N PHE A 282 27.56 7.62 0.28
CA PHE A 282 27.21 7.04 1.57
C PHE A 282 26.84 5.56 1.44
N ASN A 283 27.00 4.82 2.53
CA ASN A 283 26.48 3.47 2.69
C ASN A 283 25.17 3.51 3.47
N VAL A 284 24.25 2.59 3.15
CA VAL A 284 22.98 2.47 3.86
C VAL A 284 22.94 1.13 4.58
N TYR A 285 22.47 1.13 5.82
CA TYR A 285 22.33 -0.07 6.64
C TYR A 285 20.93 -0.16 7.20
N TYR A 286 20.32 -1.33 7.09
CA TYR A 286 19.07 -1.65 7.78
C TYR A 286 19.35 -2.74 8.80
N ASP A 287 19.16 -2.41 10.08
CA ASP A 287 19.49 -3.28 11.22
C ASP A 287 20.91 -3.87 11.14
N LYS A 288 21.89 -2.99 10.89
CA LYS A 288 23.33 -3.31 10.73
C LYS A 288 23.69 -4.13 9.49
N VAL A 289 22.73 -4.52 8.65
CA VAL A 289 22.97 -5.17 7.36
C VAL A 289 23.03 -4.11 6.27
N GLN A 290 24.09 -4.14 5.46
CA GLN A 290 24.23 -3.20 4.35
C GLN A 290 23.14 -3.41 3.31
N VAL A 291 22.51 -2.32 2.86
CA VAL A 291 21.51 -2.34 1.79
C VAL A 291 22.18 -2.14 0.44
N GLY A 292 21.97 -3.10 -0.46
CA GLY A 292 22.71 -3.20 -1.72
C GLY A 292 24.15 -3.68 -1.54
N SER A 293 24.80 -3.99 -2.65
CA SER A 293 26.18 -4.50 -2.68
C SER A 293 27.24 -3.43 -2.81
N SER A 294 26.85 -2.17 -3.02
CA SER A 294 27.75 -1.09 -3.42
C SER A 294 27.45 0.21 -2.68
N LEU A 295 28.45 1.09 -2.67
CA LEU A 295 28.32 2.47 -2.20
C LEU A 295 27.25 3.22 -3.01
N VAL A 296 26.43 4.03 -2.34
CA VAL A 296 25.45 4.90 -3.01
C VAL A 296 26.14 6.19 -3.44
N VAL A 297 26.12 6.45 -4.75
CA VAL A 297 26.46 7.74 -5.36
C VAL A 297 25.25 8.17 -6.19
N PRO A 298 24.39 9.08 -5.68
CA PRO A 298 23.19 9.48 -6.39
C PRO A 298 23.53 10.19 -7.71
N PRO A 299 22.96 9.78 -8.86
CA PRO A 299 23.21 10.43 -10.13
C PRO A 299 22.30 11.67 -10.30
N PHE A 300 22.78 12.68 -11.03
CA PHE A 300 21.95 13.81 -11.45
C PHE A 300 21.19 13.45 -12.74
N GLY A 301 19.87 13.65 -12.76
CA GLY A 301 19.01 13.34 -13.92
C GLY A 301 18.76 11.85 -14.18
N ALA A 302 19.10 10.99 -13.23
CA ALA A 302 18.80 9.56 -13.26
C ALA A 302 18.53 9.05 -11.83
N VAL A 303 18.29 7.75 -11.68
CA VAL A 303 18.04 7.13 -10.36
C VAL A 303 18.95 5.94 -10.12
N THR A 304 19.43 5.83 -8.88
CA THR A 304 20.02 4.61 -8.34
C THR A 304 18.98 3.93 -7.45
N GLN A 305 18.66 2.68 -7.77
CA GLN A 305 17.88 1.79 -6.92
C GLN A 305 18.83 0.91 -6.11
N THR A 306 18.58 0.78 -4.82
CA THR A 306 19.22 -0.23 -3.97
C THR A 306 18.13 -1.06 -3.29
N SER A 307 18.43 -2.32 -2.98
CA SER A 307 17.49 -3.18 -2.28
C SER A 307 18.18 -4.09 -1.27
N LEU A 308 17.42 -4.51 -0.28
CA LEU A 308 17.80 -5.54 0.68
C LEU A 308 16.63 -6.49 0.87
N ARG A 309 16.92 -7.78 0.66
CA ARG A 309 16.05 -8.87 1.07
C ARG A 309 16.69 -9.56 2.27
N GLY A 310 15.92 -9.81 3.32
CA GLY A 310 16.43 -10.42 4.54
C GLY A 310 15.35 -10.88 5.48
N VAL A 311 15.75 -11.37 6.66
CA VAL A 311 14.85 -11.75 7.75
C VAL A 311 14.99 -10.74 8.88
N MET A 312 13.87 -10.21 9.38
CA MET A 312 13.86 -9.21 10.43
C MET A 312 14.21 -9.83 11.78
N MET A 313 15.39 -9.54 12.32
CA MET A 313 15.82 -10.13 13.60
C MET A 313 15.59 -9.22 14.81
N SER A 314 15.63 -7.89 14.62
CA SER A 314 15.36 -6.89 15.65
C SER A 314 13.89 -6.46 15.69
N SER A 315 13.35 -6.22 16.89
CA SER A 315 12.03 -5.59 17.07
C SER A 315 12.04 -4.07 16.84
N ASN A 316 13.24 -3.47 16.82
CA ASN A 316 13.43 -2.03 16.61
C ASN A 316 14.57 -1.83 15.60
N PRO A 317 14.37 -2.17 14.31
CA PRO A 317 15.35 -1.91 13.28
C PRO A 317 15.65 -0.42 13.18
N LYS A 318 16.92 -0.11 12.87
CA LYS A 318 17.34 1.22 12.48
C LYS A 318 17.77 1.21 11.01
N LEU A 319 17.29 2.20 10.26
CA LEU A 319 17.84 2.54 8.96
C LEU A 319 18.87 3.66 9.16
N GLU A 320 20.11 3.45 8.76
CA GLU A 320 21.23 4.36 8.98
C GLU A 320 21.93 4.70 7.67
N PHE A 321 22.23 5.98 7.46
CA PHE A 321 22.97 6.46 6.30
C PHE A 321 24.34 6.96 6.77
N LYS A 322 25.41 6.34 6.29
CA LYS A 322 26.78 6.63 6.71
C LYS A 322 27.57 7.22 5.56
N ALA A 323 27.79 8.53 5.60
CA ALA A 323 28.63 9.24 4.64
C ALA A 323 30.04 8.63 4.59
N THR A 324 30.64 8.58 3.39
CA THR A 324 32.04 8.18 3.25
C THR A 324 32.95 9.32 3.72
N PRO A 325 34.21 9.01 4.10
CA PRO A 325 35.15 10.03 4.57
C PRO A 325 35.41 11.18 3.58
N ASP A 326 35.23 10.95 2.28
CA ASP A 326 35.43 11.95 1.22
C ASP A 326 34.12 12.65 0.76
N SER A 327 32.98 12.30 1.36
CA SER A 327 31.70 12.97 1.11
C SER A 327 31.61 14.26 1.94
N ASN A 328 31.42 15.39 1.28
CA ASN A 328 31.22 16.69 1.95
C ASN A 328 29.78 17.19 1.90
N LEU A 329 28.89 16.45 1.21
CA LEU A 329 27.45 16.64 1.29
C LEU A 329 26.81 15.55 2.17
N PRO A 330 25.73 15.89 2.90
CA PRO A 330 24.99 14.92 3.73
C PRO A 330 24.38 13.79 2.89
N PRO A 331 24.08 12.61 3.45
CA PRO A 331 23.23 11.63 2.78
C PRO A 331 21.85 12.19 2.37
N LEU A 332 21.19 11.52 1.41
CA LEU A 332 19.81 11.85 1.02
C LEU A 332 18.99 10.60 0.72
N ILE A 333 17.67 10.73 0.71
CA ILE A 333 16.73 9.70 0.25
C ILE A 333 15.54 10.36 -0.45
N ASN A 334 15.19 9.85 -1.65
CA ASN A 334 14.03 10.35 -2.40
C ASN A 334 12.79 9.50 -2.09
N ALA A 335 12.94 8.18 -2.07
CA ALA A 335 11.83 7.27 -1.85
C ALA A 335 12.24 5.93 -1.26
N LEU A 336 11.27 5.24 -0.67
CA LEU A 336 11.43 3.91 -0.07
C LEU A 336 10.18 3.07 -0.29
N GLU A 337 10.38 1.78 -0.55
CA GLU A 337 9.36 0.74 -0.48
C GLU A 337 9.78 -0.35 0.51
N LEU A 338 8.87 -0.82 1.34
CA LEU A 338 9.09 -1.90 2.29
C LEU A 338 7.91 -2.88 2.21
N TYR A 339 8.24 -4.16 2.11
CA TYR A 339 7.28 -5.24 2.01
C TYR A 339 7.61 -6.35 3.01
N VAL A 340 6.57 -7.01 3.53
CA VAL A 340 6.69 -8.37 4.07
C VAL A 340 6.54 -9.35 2.91
N VAL A 341 7.43 -10.33 2.84
CA VAL A 341 7.34 -11.43 1.87
C VAL A 341 6.49 -12.53 2.48
N SER A 342 5.29 -12.69 1.95
CA SER A 342 4.43 -13.84 2.21
C SER A 342 4.87 -15.01 1.33
N ASN A 343 4.78 -16.24 1.86
CA ASN A 343 5.09 -17.46 1.12
C ASN A 343 3.95 -18.46 1.28
N SER A 344 3.45 -18.97 0.15
CA SER A 344 2.36 -19.94 0.10
C SER A 344 2.77 -21.39 0.36
N ASP A 345 4.07 -21.69 0.46
CA ASP A 345 4.59 -23.01 0.83
C ASP A 345 4.29 -23.40 2.30
N GLY A 346 3.67 -22.52 3.08
CA GLY A 346 3.33 -22.69 4.50
C GLY A 346 1.86 -22.96 4.80
N ARG A 347 1.15 -23.82 4.05
CA ARG A 347 -0.14 -24.37 4.52
C ARG A 347 0.07 -25.10 5.86
N GLY A 348 -0.20 -24.41 6.98
CA GLY A 348 -0.26 -24.98 8.33
C GLY A 348 0.80 -24.44 9.29
N GLY A 349 0.58 -23.24 9.83
CA GLY A 349 1.42 -22.66 10.88
C GLY A 349 0.65 -21.67 11.73
N GLY A 350 -0.55 -22.05 12.20
CA GLY A 350 -1.20 -21.33 13.28
C GLY A 350 -0.29 -21.36 14.49
N GLY A 351 0.23 -20.19 14.88
CA GLY A 351 0.96 -19.98 16.13
C GLY A 351 0.03 -20.14 17.34
N GLY A 352 -0.34 -21.38 17.63
CA GLY A 352 -1.00 -21.80 18.88
C GLY A 352 -0.01 -22.62 19.69
N GLY A 353 0.92 -21.93 20.36
CA GLY A 353 1.84 -22.56 21.30
C GLY A 353 1.08 -23.10 22.52
N SER A 354 0.70 -24.37 22.49
CA SER A 354 0.41 -25.15 23.69
C SER A 354 1.33 -26.36 23.71
N GLY A 355 2.43 -26.22 24.46
CA GLY A 355 3.36 -27.30 24.70
C GLY A 355 2.68 -28.41 25.48
N LYS A 356 2.44 -29.55 24.84
CA LYS A 356 2.22 -30.83 25.52
C LYS A 356 3.37 -31.75 25.15
N GLY A 357 4.30 -31.89 26.09
CA GLY A 357 5.37 -32.88 26.02
C GLY A 357 4.78 -34.28 26.03
N THR A 358 5.00 -35.03 24.95
CA THR A 358 4.73 -36.46 24.90
C THR A 358 5.99 -37.19 25.33
N ASN A 359 6.03 -37.55 26.61
CA ASN A 359 7.02 -38.45 27.15
C ASN A 359 6.58 -39.89 26.83
N THR A 360 7.33 -40.57 25.98
CA THR A 360 7.15 -42.00 25.67
C THR A 360 7.65 -42.84 26.85
N GLY A 361 6.77 -43.62 27.47
CA GLY A 361 7.12 -44.63 28.47
C GLY A 361 6.37 -45.93 28.20
N GLY A 362 7.10 -46.94 27.73
CA GLY A 362 6.63 -48.32 27.63
C GLY A 362 6.49 -48.94 29.02
N GLY A 363 5.45 -49.77 29.19
CA GLY A 363 5.04 -50.29 30.48
C GLY A 363 5.74 -51.58 30.91
N SER A 364 5.59 -51.89 32.21
CA SER A 364 5.49 -53.26 32.73
C SER A 364 5.07 -53.26 34.22
N GLY A 365 4.00 -54.02 34.53
CA GLY A 365 3.91 -54.88 35.72
C GLY A 365 3.37 -54.33 37.04
N GLY A 366 2.25 -54.93 37.53
CA GLY A 366 2.21 -55.52 38.87
C GLY A 366 1.33 -54.90 39.97
N SER A 367 0.18 -55.56 40.22
CA SER A 367 -0.41 -55.92 41.53
C SER A 367 -1.06 -54.89 42.49
N SER A 368 -2.38 -55.09 42.70
CA SER A 368 -3.18 -55.15 43.94
C SER A 368 -3.00 -54.14 45.08
N GLY A 369 -4.12 -53.53 45.52
CA GLY A 369 -4.34 -53.18 46.94
C GLY A 369 -5.18 -51.93 47.24
N SER A 370 -6.45 -52.16 47.59
CA SER A 370 -7.31 -51.44 48.56
C SER A 370 -7.29 -49.90 48.73
N GLY A 371 -8.48 -49.30 48.56
CA GLY A 371 -9.15 -48.52 49.61
C GLY A 371 -8.81 -47.03 49.76
N GLY A 372 -9.74 -46.17 49.34
CA GLY A 372 -9.77 -44.76 49.72
C GLY A 372 -10.50 -43.86 48.71
N THR A 373 -11.82 -43.72 48.84
CA THR A 373 -12.58 -42.66 48.16
C THR A 373 -12.26 -41.32 48.80
N VAL A 374 -11.58 -40.43 48.07
CA VAL A 374 -11.52 -38.99 48.37
C VAL A 374 -12.27 -38.28 47.26
N GLU A 375 -13.41 -37.72 47.63
CA GLU A 375 -14.29 -36.91 46.81
C GLU A 375 -13.64 -35.53 46.63
N PHE A 376 -13.18 -35.20 45.42
CA PHE A 376 -12.72 -33.85 45.08
C PHE A 376 -13.85 -33.07 44.41
N HIS A 377 -14.48 -32.20 45.20
CA HIS A 377 -15.27 -31.08 44.71
C HIS A 377 -14.35 -30.12 43.95
N CYS A 378 -14.56 -29.94 42.65
CA CYS A 378 -14.04 -28.79 41.90
C CYS A 378 -15.12 -27.71 41.83
N THR A 379 -15.20 -26.88 42.87
CA THR A 379 -15.76 -25.53 42.78
C THR A 379 -14.69 -24.61 42.19
N ALA A 380 -14.77 -24.32 40.89
CA ALA A 380 -13.99 -23.23 40.30
C ALA A 380 -14.76 -21.92 40.51
N GLN A 381 -14.30 -21.12 41.48
CA GLN A 381 -14.71 -19.73 41.59
C GLN A 381 -14.22 -18.95 40.38
N VAL A 382 -15.12 -18.18 39.79
CA VAL A 382 -14.81 -17.12 38.83
C VAL A 382 -14.00 -16.05 39.58
N GLY A 383 -12.69 -16.05 39.37
CA GLY A 383 -11.79 -14.98 39.79
C GLY A 383 -11.61 -14.03 38.62
N ASP A 384 -11.87 -12.74 38.87
CA ASP A 384 -11.66 -11.65 37.93
C ASP A 384 -10.23 -11.68 37.38
N ILE A 385 -10.10 -11.87 36.07
CA ILE A 385 -8.83 -11.70 35.37
C ILE A 385 -8.66 -10.21 35.13
N GLU A 386 -7.83 -9.57 35.96
CA GLU A 386 -7.27 -8.25 35.67
C GLU A 386 -6.67 -8.25 34.25
N LYS A 387 -7.20 -7.36 33.41
CA LYS A 387 -6.62 -6.97 32.13
C LYS A 387 -5.18 -6.52 32.36
N THR A 388 -4.24 -7.37 32.02
CA THR A 388 -2.84 -6.97 31.85
C THR A 388 -2.65 -6.62 30.37
N ASP A 389 -2.82 -5.33 30.07
CA ASP A 389 -2.47 -4.75 28.79
C ASP A 389 -0.94 -4.87 28.59
N GLY A 390 -0.51 -5.92 27.89
CA GLY A 390 0.84 -6.01 27.34
C GLY A 390 1.01 -5.01 26.18
N PRO A 391 2.24 -4.53 25.91
CA PRO A 391 2.46 -3.45 24.96
C PRO A 391 2.12 -3.89 23.53
N MET A 392 1.00 -3.39 23.02
CA MET A 392 0.60 -3.50 21.62
C MET A 392 1.58 -2.73 20.73
N LEU A 393 2.31 -3.43 19.87
CA LEU A 393 3.13 -2.79 18.84
C LEU A 393 2.29 -2.64 17.57
N HIS A 394 1.99 -1.38 17.26
CA HIS A 394 1.23 -0.91 16.10
C HIS A 394 1.69 -1.55 14.79
N HIS A 395 0.84 -2.41 14.21
CA HIS A 395 0.76 -2.53 12.76
C HIS A 395 0.32 -1.16 12.23
N GLN A 396 1.15 -0.51 11.41
CA GLN A 396 0.69 0.66 10.67
C GLN A 396 -0.05 0.13 9.44
N SER A 397 -1.30 -0.30 9.64
CA SER A 397 -2.30 -0.09 8.59
C SER A 397 -2.25 1.42 8.31
N PHE A 398 -1.89 1.82 7.09
CA PHE A 398 -1.76 3.24 6.76
C PHE A 398 -3.15 3.82 6.70
N ALA A 399 -3.60 4.26 7.86
CA ALA A 399 -4.70 5.14 8.03
C ALA A 399 -4.25 6.50 7.44
N TYR A 400 -4.80 6.85 6.29
CA TYR A 400 -4.41 8.06 5.55
C TYR A 400 -5.62 8.98 5.41
N LYS A 401 -5.41 10.26 5.73
CA LYS A 401 -6.42 11.31 5.52
C LYS A 401 -6.36 11.79 4.07
N GLU A 402 -7.02 11.07 3.16
CA GLU A 402 -7.21 11.50 1.75
C GLU A 402 -8.01 12.83 1.65
N GLU A 403 -8.64 13.27 2.73
CA GLU A 403 -9.58 14.39 2.77
C GLU A 403 -8.96 15.79 2.54
N ALA A 404 -7.72 16.03 2.99
CA ALA A 404 -7.05 17.31 2.73
C ALA A 404 -6.66 17.46 1.26
N TRP A 405 -6.31 16.33 0.63
CA TRP A 405 -5.81 16.24 -0.74
C TRP A 405 -6.92 16.46 -1.78
N LEU A 406 -8.12 15.89 -1.58
CA LEU A 406 -9.23 16.06 -2.53
C LEU A 406 -9.73 17.49 -2.59
N ARG A 407 -9.80 18.18 -1.45
CA ARG A 407 -10.15 19.61 -1.43
C ARG A 407 -9.13 20.42 -2.22
N GLN A 408 -7.84 20.13 -2.08
CA GLN A 408 -6.77 20.90 -2.73
C GLN A 408 -6.69 20.64 -4.25
N GLN A 409 -6.89 19.39 -4.71
CA GLN A 409 -6.96 19.09 -6.15
C GLN A 409 -8.22 19.66 -6.81
N TYR A 410 -9.37 19.65 -6.13
CA TYR A 410 -10.59 20.32 -6.63
C TYR A 410 -10.37 21.82 -6.87
N TYR A 411 -9.64 22.49 -5.97
CA TYR A 411 -9.26 23.91 -6.18
C TYR A 411 -8.30 24.09 -7.35
N LEU A 412 -7.29 23.22 -7.51
CA LEU A 412 -6.29 23.33 -8.57
C LEU A 412 -6.85 23.00 -9.98
N LEU A 413 -7.73 22.01 -10.11
CA LEU A 413 -8.42 21.70 -11.36
C LEU A 413 -9.40 22.82 -11.77
N ASN A 414 -10.11 23.42 -10.82
CA ASN A 414 -10.97 24.57 -11.10
C ASN A 414 -10.17 25.83 -11.48
N LEU A 415 -8.99 26.05 -10.88
CA LEU A 415 -8.09 27.16 -11.27
C LEU A 415 -7.54 27.00 -12.70
N MET A 416 -7.28 25.77 -13.15
CA MET A 416 -6.86 25.52 -14.54
C MET A 416 -8.00 25.72 -15.54
N HIS A 417 -9.25 25.38 -15.19
CA HIS A 417 -10.41 25.67 -16.05
C HIS A 417 -10.79 27.16 -16.11
N PHE A 418 -10.57 27.92 -15.03
CA PHE A 418 -10.76 29.38 -15.06
C PHE A 418 -9.68 30.13 -15.84
N SER A 419 -8.49 29.53 -16.04
CA SER A 419 -7.41 30.16 -16.81
C SER A 419 -7.60 30.08 -18.33
N THR A 420 -8.53 29.26 -18.84
CA THR A 420 -8.79 29.11 -20.29
C THR A 420 -10.04 29.83 -20.79
N GLY A 421 -10.70 30.64 -19.95
CA GLY A 421 -11.90 31.40 -20.31
C GLY A 421 -11.68 32.91 -20.21
N LYS A 422 -11.00 33.52 -21.19
CA LYS A 422 -11.12 34.96 -21.47
C LYS A 422 -11.66 35.14 -22.87
N ASP A 423 -12.94 35.48 -22.95
CA ASP A 423 -13.42 36.62 -23.74
C ASP A 423 -14.95 36.69 -23.65
N THR A 424 -15.46 37.63 -22.85
CA THR A 424 -16.72 38.31 -23.16
C THR A 424 -16.64 39.74 -22.65
N THR A 425 -16.67 40.65 -23.61
CA THR A 425 -16.85 42.10 -23.54
C THR A 425 -17.93 42.55 -22.55
N GLU A 426 -17.58 43.53 -21.70
CA GLU A 426 -18.51 44.39 -20.95
C GLU A 426 -19.43 45.18 -21.89
N PRO A 427 -20.70 45.39 -21.51
CA PRO A 427 -21.40 46.62 -21.87
C PRO A 427 -21.66 47.48 -20.63
N GLU A 428 -21.35 48.77 -20.80
CA GLU A 428 -21.63 49.88 -19.89
C GLU A 428 -23.12 49.94 -19.50
N ILE A 429 -23.40 50.13 -18.20
CA ILE A 429 -24.74 50.50 -17.73
C ILE A 429 -24.72 51.98 -17.33
N SER A 430 -25.43 52.78 -18.12
CA SER A 430 -25.68 54.20 -17.91
C SER A 430 -26.71 54.44 -16.78
N ASN A 431 -26.38 55.37 -15.88
CA ASN A 431 -27.30 55.96 -14.90
C ASN A 431 -28.44 56.73 -15.57
N HIS A 432 -29.69 56.54 -15.12
CA HIS A 432 -30.69 57.60 -15.12
C HIS A 432 -31.69 57.46 -13.96
N ARG A 433 -31.93 58.60 -13.29
CA ARG A 433 -32.83 58.85 -12.16
C ARG A 433 -34.30 58.98 -12.58
N ASP A 434 -35.17 58.52 -11.66
CA ASP A 434 -36.45 59.06 -11.13
C ASP A 434 -37.56 59.52 -12.11
N PRO A 435 -38.85 59.47 -11.70
CA PRO A 435 -39.39 60.26 -10.57
C PRO A 435 -39.75 59.48 -9.31
#